data_AF-A0A2V5UW18-F1
#
_entry.id   AF-A0A2V5UW18-F1
#
_cell.length_a   1.000
_cell.length_b   1.000
_cell.length_c   1.000
_cell.angle_alpha   90.00
_cell.angle_beta   90.00
_cell.angle_gamma   90.00
#
_symmetry.space_group_name_H-M   'P 1'
#
loop_
_entity.id
_entity.type
_entity.pdbx_description
1 polymer ?
#
loop_
_entity_poly.entity_id
_entity_poly.type
_entity_poly.pdbx_seq_one_letter_code
_entity_poly.pdbx_strand_id
1 'polypeptide(L)' 'MQSKENISRIWTIGHSTRGIDIFISLLKENEIKLLADVRSWPGSKRYPQFNKETLTKSLGAARIRYEHFPELGGKR' A
#
# COMPACT_ATOMS: atom_id res chain seq x y z
N MET A 1 -3.71 -23.31 29.28
CA MET A 1 -4.41 -22.22 28.57
C MET A 1 -3.47 -21.72 27.49
N GLN A 2 -3.54 -22.27 26.27
CA GLN A 2 -2.74 -21.79 25.14
C GLN A 2 -3.56 -20.72 24.43
N SER A 3 -3.18 -19.45 24.55
CA SER A 3 -3.69 -18.40 23.66
C SER A 3 -3.22 -18.74 22.25
N LYS A 4 -4.15 -19.04 21.34
CA LYS A 4 -3.82 -19.18 19.93
C LYS A 4 -3.33 -17.82 19.44
N GLU A 5 -2.07 -17.75 19.06
CA GLU A 5 -1.50 -16.66 18.26
C GLU A 5 -2.40 -16.43 17.04
N ASN A 6 -3.14 -15.31 17.02
CA ASN A 6 -3.80 -14.86 15.80
C ASN A 6 -2.69 -14.34 14.88
N ILE A 7 -2.11 -15.21 14.05
CA ILE A 7 -1.24 -14.75 12.97
C ILE A 7 -2.11 -14.00 11.97
N SER A 8 -2.25 -12.69 12.17
CA SER A 8 -2.76 -11.77 11.17
C SER A 8 -1.74 -11.73 10.03
N ARG A 9 -2.06 -12.40 8.93
CA ARG A 9 -1.22 -12.44 7.73
C ARG A 9 -1.05 -11.03 7.17
N ILE A 10 0.20 -10.60 7.01
CA ILE A 10 0.57 -9.32 6.37
C ILE A 10 1.21 -9.63 5.02
N TRP A 11 0.83 -8.84 4.01
CA TRP A 11 1.44 -8.86 2.69
C TRP A 11 2.27 -7.61 2.48
N THR A 12 3.40 -7.73 1.82
CA THR A 12 4.26 -6.61 1.46
C THR A 12 4.28 -6.45 -0.06
N ILE A 13 4.32 -5.20 -0.53
CA ILE A 13 4.40 -4.89 -1.95
C ILE A 13 5.23 -3.63 -2.17
N GLY A 14 6.16 -3.71 -3.11
CA GLY A 14 6.87 -2.55 -3.64
C GLY A 14 6.33 -2.20 -5.02
N HIS A 15 6.18 -0.90 -5.30
CA HIS A 15 5.67 -0.45 -6.61
C HIS A 15 6.68 -0.64 -7.75
N SER A 16 7.99 -0.69 -7.47
CA SER A 16 9.06 -0.77 -8.49
C SER A 16 8.85 0.32 -9.57
N THR A 17 9.04 -0.02 -10.85
CA THR A 17 8.73 0.82 -12.02
C THR A 17 7.38 0.48 -12.66
N ARG A 18 6.49 -0.22 -11.95
CA ARG A 18 5.19 -0.67 -12.51
C ARG A 18 4.26 0.52 -12.74
N GLY A 19 3.39 0.38 -13.74
CA GLY A 19 2.23 1.26 -13.89
C GLY A 19 1.22 1.06 -12.76
N ILE A 20 0.36 2.07 -12.54
CA ILE A 20 -0.64 2.03 -11.47
C ILE A 20 -1.67 0.91 -11.66
N ASP A 21 -2.06 0.61 -12.90
CA ASP A 21 -3.05 -0.42 -13.19
C ASP A 21 -2.54 -1.81 -12.84
N ILE A 22 -1.28 -2.12 -13.20
CA ILE A 22 -0.63 -3.39 -12.83
C ILE A 22 -0.54 -3.51 -11.31
N PHE A 23 -0.17 -2.43 -10.62
CA PHE A 23 -0.10 -2.42 -9.16
C PHE A 23 -1.46 -2.73 -8.53
N ILE A 24 -2.54 -2.12 -9.02
CA ILE A 24 -3.90 -2.37 -8.52
C ILE A 24 -4.36 -3.80 -8.84
N SER A 25 -4.04 -4.33 -10.01
CA SER A 25 -4.37 -5.72 -10.35
C SER A 25 -3.75 -6.71 -9.37
N LEU A 26 -2.47 -6.53 -9.02
CA LEU A 26 -1.80 -7.37 -8.02
C LEU A 26 -2.49 -7.31 -6.65
N LEU A 27 -2.95 -6.13 -6.23
CA LEU A 27 -3.71 -6.00 -4.97
C LEU A 27 -5.04 -6.75 -5.04
N LYS A 28 -5.77 -6.64 -6.16
CA LYS A 28 -7.06 -7.33 -6.35
C LYS A 28 -6.91 -8.84 -6.45
N GLU A 29 -5.90 -9.33 -7.17
CA GLU A 29 -5.59 -10.76 -7.30
C GLU A 29 -5.31 -11.42 -5.95
N ASN A 30 -4.77 -10.66 -4.99
CA ASN A 30 -4.50 -11.10 -3.63
C ASN A 30 -5.59 -10.66 -2.62
N GLU A 31 -6.75 -10.21 -3.11
CA GLU A 31 -7.91 -9.80 -2.32
C GLU A 31 -7.61 -8.71 -1.26
N ILE A 32 -6.61 -7.88 -1.52
CA ILE A 32 -6.18 -6.81 -0.62
C ILE A 32 -7.21 -5.67 -0.64
N LYS A 33 -7.76 -5.35 0.53
CA LYS A 33 -8.76 -4.29 0.72
C LYS A 33 -8.19 -3.01 1.34
N LEU A 34 -6.98 -3.07 1.88
CA LEU A 34 -6.32 -1.95 2.54
C LEU A 34 -4.82 -1.98 2.22
N LEU A 35 -4.31 -0.85 1.73
CA LEU A 35 -2.88 -0.59 1.58
C LEU A 35 -2.43 0.32 2.71
N ALA A 36 -1.58 -0.22 3.58
CA ALA A 36 -0.87 0.56 4.58
C ALA A 36 0.44 1.10 3.97
N ASP A 37 0.52 2.42 3.82
CA ASP A 37 1.72 3.11 3.35
C ASP A 37 2.55 3.54 4.55
N VAL A 38 3.75 3.01 4.69
CA VAL A 38 4.67 3.33 5.80
C VAL A 38 5.79 4.29 5.37
N ARG A 39 5.71 4.88 4.16
CA ARG A 39 6.75 5.77 3.66
C ARG A 39 6.73 7.09 4.42
N SER A 40 7.87 7.52 4.95
CA SER A 40 8.02 8.84 5.59
C SER A 40 7.67 9.99 4.62
N TRP A 41 8.09 9.84 3.36
CA TRP A 41 7.83 10.81 2.29
C TRP A 41 7.16 10.11 1.10
N PRO A 42 5.81 10.02 1.08
CA PRO A 42 5.06 9.35 0.02
C PRO A 42 4.91 10.25 -1.24
N GLY A 43 6.01 10.85 -1.67
CA GLY A 43 6.08 11.73 -2.84
C GLY A 43 7.28 11.39 -3.72
N SER A 44 7.09 11.36 -5.03
CA SER A 44 8.12 11.09 -6.02
C SER A 44 7.89 11.94 -7.27
N LYS A 45 8.94 12.65 -7.71
CA LYS A 45 8.95 13.30 -9.03
C LYS A 45 9.05 12.29 -10.17
N ARG A 46 9.72 11.16 -9.93
CA ARG A 46 9.92 10.10 -10.93
C ARG A 46 8.68 9.22 -11.11
N TYR A 47 7.93 9.00 -10.03
CA TYR A 47 6.74 8.16 -10.04
C TYR A 47 5.52 8.87 -9.45
N PRO A 48 5.00 9.93 -10.13
CA PRO A 48 3.91 10.76 -9.62
C PRO A 48 2.61 9.99 -9.39
N GLN A 49 2.41 8.85 -10.04
CA GLN A 49 1.27 7.96 -9.81
C GLN A 49 1.25 7.31 -8.42
N PHE A 50 2.41 7.24 -7.74
CA PHE A 50 2.53 6.73 -6.37
C PHE A 50 2.65 7.84 -5.32
N ASN A 51 2.41 9.09 -5.71
CA ASN A 51 2.23 10.19 -4.76
C ASN A 51 0.97 9.93 -3.93
N LYS A 52 1.01 10.28 -2.63
CA LYS A 52 -0.10 10.05 -1.68
C LYS A 52 -1.48 10.37 -2.26
N GLU A 53 -1.67 11.56 -2.81
CA GLU A 53 -2.96 12.02 -3.35
C GLU A 53 -3.41 11.21 -4.57
N THR A 54 -2.52 11.01 -5.55
CA THR A 54 -2.81 10.23 -6.76
C THR A 54 -3.10 8.78 -6.42
N LEU A 55 -2.28 8.17 -5.57
CA LEU A 55 -2.42 6.80 -5.14
C LEU A 55 -3.72 6.58 -4.36
N THR A 56 -4.08 7.50 -3.45
CA THR A 56 -5.35 7.47 -2.71
C THR A 56 -6.54 7.46 -3.68
N LYS A 57 -6.52 8.32 -4.69
CA LYS A 57 -7.59 8.39 -5.71
C LYS A 57 -7.70 7.10 -6.52
N SER A 58 -6.57 6.58 -7.02
CA SER A 58 -6.55 5.36 -7.83
C SER A 58 -7.00 4.13 -7.03
N LEU A 59 -6.58 4.00 -5.77
CA LEU A 59 -7.02 2.93 -4.88
C LEU A 59 -8.50 3.07 -4.52
N GLY A 60 -8.98 4.29 -4.26
CA GLY A 60 -10.38 4.58 -3.99
C GLY A 60 -11.30 4.17 -5.16
N ALA A 61 -10.90 4.47 -6.40
CA ALA A 61 -11.61 4.02 -7.59
C ALA A 61 -11.66 2.48 -7.71
N ALA A 62 -10.64 1.79 -7.18
CA ALA A 62 -10.57 0.34 -7.10
C ALA A 62 -11.26 -0.25 -5.85
N ARG A 63 -11.89 0.57 -4.99
CA ARG A 63 -12.46 0.19 -3.68
C ARG A 63 -11.45 -0.41 -2.71
N ILE A 64 -10.19 0.03 -2.81
CA ILE A 64 -9.12 -0.33 -1.88
C ILE A 64 -8.87 0.88 -0.98
N ARG A 65 -8.89 0.68 0.34
CA ARG A 65 -8.57 1.73 1.30
C ARG A 65 -7.08 2.03 1.29
N TYR A 66 -6.73 3.28 1.49
CA TYR A 66 -5.37 3.75 1.65
C TYR A 66 -5.25 4.39 3.03
N GLU A 67 -4.29 3.94 3.82
CA GLU A 67 -3.97 4.51 5.12
C GLU A 67 -2.46 4.76 5.20
N HIS A 68 -2.07 5.95 5.65
CA HIS A 68 -0.67 6.37 5.72
C HIS A 68 -0.22 6.36 7.17
N PHE A 69 0.74 5.50 7.48
CA PHE A 69 1.33 5.29 8.81
C PHE A 69 2.82 5.68 8.80
N PRO A 70 3.15 6.98 8.70
CA PRO A 70 4.55 7.44 8.66
C PRO A 70 5.34 7.05 9.91
N GLU A 71 4.69 6.85 11.05
CA GLU A 71 5.30 6.41 12.32
C GLU A 71 5.85 4.98 12.27
N LEU A 72 5.37 4.16 11.34
CA LEU A 72 5.85 2.79 11.11
C LEU A 72 7.00 2.75 10.07
N GLY A 73 7.36 3.90 9.51
CA GLY A 73 8.43 4.04 8.54
C GLY A 73 9.83 4.07 9.16
N GLY A 74 10.82 3.59 8.41
CA GLY A 74 12.23 3.75 8.76
C GLY A 74 12.80 5.09 8.28
N LYS A 75 13.77 5.65 9.01
CA LYS A 75 14.64 6.71 8.50
C LYS A 75 15.68 6.07 7.56
N ARG A 76 15.41 6.09 6.25
CA ARG A 76 16.41 5.77 5.23
C ARG A 76 16.32 6.80 4.11
#